data_AF-A0A0D2FB26-F1
#
_entry.id   AF-A0A0D2FB26-F1
#
_cell.length_a   1.000
_cell.length_b   1.000
_cell.length_c   1.000
_cell.angle_alpha   90.00
_cell.angle_beta   90.00
_cell.angle_gamma   90.00
#
_symmetry.space_group_name_H-M   'P 1'
#
loop_
_entity.id
_entity.type
_entity.pdbx_description
1 polymer ?
#
loop_
_entity_poly.entity_id
_entity_poly.type
_entity_poly.pdbx_seq_one_letter_code
_entity_poly.pdbx_strand_id
1 'polypeptide(L)'
;MASTSYRDRDPGFSTYKSVLETLTTPSPAHIPLSLPVSPARPHIPSHNISSLQVHPVIESALHLLNLDLPSAHFLLRHMQAKPAWEAMYLHGILHRLEGDLDNARAWYRDVKNAEVFQAVWGERDGDTDRNNGVDAFNKASSFLDQVESYKSTLLSPPPSYSSKGTGTGASRDSGPSNSKSSPTTYTQHSKSTSTSTSTTSGSGSGTGSTLPAEIRDTSLAELSRFLQFCERKFGTDPVTDASSFWTSMADKHKDQAALMITGGEGWRVF
;
A
#
# COMPACT_ATOMS: atom_id res chain seq x y z
N MET A 1 -10.85 47.01 30.90
CA MET A 1 -9.75 46.02 30.94
C MET A 1 -10.36 44.64 30.82
N ALA A 2 -10.42 44.09 29.61
CA ALA A 2 -10.90 42.73 29.36
C ALA A 2 -9.67 41.86 29.09
N SER A 3 -9.37 40.96 30.03
CA SER A 3 -8.33 39.95 29.87
C SER A 3 -8.94 38.77 29.14
N THR A 4 -8.68 38.69 27.84
CA THR A 4 -9.02 37.52 27.04
C THR A 4 -7.94 36.48 27.28
N SER A 5 -8.24 35.43 28.06
CA SER A 5 -7.32 34.31 28.24
C SER A 5 -7.07 33.66 26.88
N TYR A 6 -5.84 33.78 26.40
CA TYR A 6 -5.28 32.91 25.38
C TYR A 6 -5.42 31.47 25.91
N ARG A 7 -6.36 30.71 25.36
CA ARG A 7 -6.33 29.26 25.49
C ARG A 7 -5.09 28.80 24.75
N ASP A 8 -4.11 28.29 25.48
CA ASP A 8 -3.03 27.46 24.97
C ASP A 8 -3.61 26.45 23.98
N ARG A 9 -3.26 26.61 22.70
CA ARG A 9 -3.24 25.47 21.80
C ARG A 9 -1.91 24.78 22.09
N ASP A 10 -1.98 23.72 22.88
CA ASP A 10 -0.89 22.75 22.98
C ASP A 10 -0.41 22.39 21.56
N PRO A 11 0.91 22.34 21.29
CA PRO A 11 1.43 21.89 20.01
C PRO A 11 1.01 20.44 19.78
N GLY A 12 -0.06 20.29 19.01
CA GLY A 12 -0.97 19.15 18.98
C GLY A 12 -0.30 17.81 18.75
N PHE A 13 -0.34 16.95 19.77
CA PHE A 13 -0.26 15.52 19.56
C PHE A 13 -1.43 15.10 18.68
N SER A 14 -1.15 14.48 17.54
CA SER A 14 -2.18 13.87 16.71
C SER A 14 -2.81 12.71 17.46
N THR A 15 -4.13 12.71 17.58
CA THR A 15 -4.87 11.57 18.15
C THR A 15 -5.09 10.51 17.07
N TYR A 16 -5.29 9.25 17.49
CA TYR A 16 -5.64 8.16 16.58
C TYR A 16 -6.79 8.54 15.64
N LYS A 17 -7.87 9.10 16.20
CA LYS A 17 -9.05 9.54 15.44
C LYS A 17 -8.70 10.61 14.40
N SER A 18 -7.89 11.61 14.77
CA SER A 18 -7.49 12.67 13.83
C SER A 18 -6.60 12.16 12.69
N VAL A 19 -5.72 11.18 12.98
CA VAL A 19 -4.87 10.54 11.95
C VAL A 19 -5.74 9.70 11.02
N LEU A 20 -6.64 8.88 11.57
CA LEU A 20 -7.55 8.06 10.78
C LEU A 20 -8.46 8.92 9.89
N GLU A 21 -9.02 10.00 10.43
CA GLU A 21 -9.85 10.96 9.68
C GLU A 21 -9.06 11.61 8.55
N THR A 22 -7.81 12.01 8.81
CA THR A 22 -6.90 12.56 7.79
C THR A 22 -6.62 11.57 6.67
N LEU A 23 -6.43 10.29 7.00
CA LEU A 23 -6.14 9.23 6.04
C LEU A 23 -7.37 8.70 5.29
N THR A 24 -8.58 9.08 5.70
CA THR A 24 -9.84 8.55 5.13
C THR A 24 -10.76 9.62 4.53
N THR A 25 -10.54 10.91 4.79
CA THR A 25 -11.49 11.98 4.39
C THR A 25 -10.93 12.87 3.28
N PRO A 26 -11.72 13.22 2.23
CA PRO A 26 -13.09 12.73 1.94
C PRO A 26 -13.12 11.35 1.27
N SER A 27 -11.95 10.89 0.79
CA SER A 27 -11.55 9.53 0.48
C SER A 27 -10.25 9.66 -0.30
N PRO A 28 -9.07 9.68 0.35
CA PRO A 28 -7.86 9.28 -0.34
C PRO A 28 -8.17 7.91 -0.93
N ALA A 29 -8.10 7.78 -2.25
CA ALA A 29 -8.39 6.51 -2.90
C ALA A 29 -7.44 5.48 -2.29
N HIS A 30 -7.96 4.55 -1.48
CA HIS A 30 -7.16 3.40 -1.08
C HIS A 30 -6.91 2.63 -2.36
N ILE A 31 -5.68 2.68 -2.85
CA ILE A 31 -5.33 2.15 -4.16
C ILE A 31 -5.01 0.67 -3.95
N PRO A 32 -5.83 -0.27 -4.44
CA PRO A 32 -5.58 -1.70 -4.22
C PRO A 32 -4.30 -2.20 -4.91
N LEU A 33 -3.73 -1.41 -5.81
CA LEU A 33 -2.45 -1.61 -6.46
C LEU A 33 -1.65 -0.32 -6.31
N SER A 34 -0.72 -0.27 -5.37
CA SER A 34 0.13 0.90 -5.16
C SER A 34 1.27 1.00 -6.20
N LEU A 35 1.51 -0.06 -6.98
CA LEU A 35 2.60 -0.17 -7.98
C LEU A 35 2.04 -0.30 -9.41
N PRO A 36 2.69 0.33 -10.41
CA PRO A 36 4.05 -0.03 -10.85
C PRO A 36 5.20 0.88 -10.41
N VAL A 37 4.92 1.99 -9.70
CA VAL A 37 5.89 3.07 -9.40
C VAL A 37 6.29 3.10 -7.92
N SER A 38 6.93 2.03 -7.45
CA SER A 38 7.50 2.02 -6.09
C SER A 38 8.65 3.01 -6.03
N PRO A 39 8.74 3.88 -5.01
CA PRO A 39 7.84 4.02 -3.85
C PRO A 39 6.77 5.12 -4.05
N ALA A 40 5.55 4.87 -3.58
CA ALA A 40 4.54 5.92 -3.43
C ALA A 40 4.94 6.90 -2.32
N ARG A 41 4.64 8.19 -2.48
CA ARG A 41 4.91 9.20 -1.46
C ARG A 41 3.85 9.11 -0.35
N PRO A 42 4.24 8.95 0.92
CA PRO A 42 3.27 8.90 2.01
C PRO A 42 2.42 10.17 2.13
N HIS A 43 1.17 10.03 2.58
CA HIS A 43 0.25 11.17 2.76
C HIS A 43 0.67 12.07 3.92
N ILE A 44 1.13 11.49 5.01
CA ILE A 44 1.63 12.17 6.21
C ILE A 44 2.98 11.58 6.64
N PRO A 45 3.80 12.33 7.40
CA PRO A 45 5.03 11.79 7.97
C PRO A 45 4.75 10.56 8.86
N SER A 46 5.54 9.50 8.69
CA SER A 46 5.38 8.22 9.41
C SER A 46 5.41 8.39 10.94
N HIS A 47 6.13 9.39 11.46
CA HIS A 47 6.20 9.64 12.90
C HIS A 47 4.86 10.11 13.51
N ASN A 48 3.95 10.68 12.72
CA ASN A 48 2.60 11.02 13.19
C ASN A 48 1.74 9.77 13.46
N ILE A 49 2.09 8.66 12.83
CA ILE A 49 1.45 7.36 13.06
C ILE A 49 2.15 6.66 14.22
N SER A 50 3.48 6.55 14.20
CA SER A 50 4.21 5.82 15.24
C SER A 50 4.16 6.48 16.62
N SER A 51 3.96 7.80 16.70
CA SER A 51 3.78 8.50 17.97
C SER A 51 2.47 8.19 18.68
N LEU A 52 1.50 7.58 17.98
CA LEU A 52 0.25 7.13 18.57
C LEU A 52 0.46 5.96 19.55
N GLN A 53 1.54 5.19 19.35
CA GLN A 53 1.87 3.99 20.14
C GLN A 53 0.70 2.98 20.22
N VAL A 54 -0.17 2.95 19.22
CA VAL A 54 -1.28 1.98 19.16
C VAL A 54 -0.76 0.56 18.94
N HIS A 55 -1.64 -0.43 19.08
CA HIS A 55 -1.30 -1.82 18.80
C HIS A 55 -0.61 -1.96 17.42
N PRO A 56 0.50 -2.72 17.29
CA PRO A 56 1.31 -2.77 16.06
C PRO A 56 0.55 -3.14 14.78
N VAL A 57 -0.51 -3.94 14.89
CA VAL A 57 -1.41 -4.26 13.77
C VAL A 57 -2.21 -3.04 13.30
N ILE A 58 -2.69 -2.21 14.23
CA ILE A 58 -3.39 -0.97 13.92
C ILE A 58 -2.40 0.03 13.31
N GLU A 59 -1.20 0.16 13.90
CA GLU A 59 -0.13 0.99 13.34
C GLU A 59 0.20 0.59 11.90
N SER A 60 0.34 -0.72 11.64
CA SER A 60 0.58 -1.27 10.30
C SER A 60 -0.53 -0.88 9.32
N ALA A 61 -1.81 -0.96 9.72
CA ALA A 61 -2.94 -0.60 8.86
C ALA A 61 -2.99 0.90 8.55
N LEU A 62 -2.62 1.75 9.51
CA LEU A 62 -2.45 3.18 9.28
C LEU A 62 -1.31 3.46 8.28
N HIS A 63 -0.20 2.72 8.36
CA HIS A 63 0.87 2.84 7.36
C HIS A 63 0.42 2.39 5.96
N LEU A 64 -0.41 1.36 5.83
CA LEU A 64 -0.99 0.97 4.54
C LEU A 64 -1.90 2.07 3.96
N LEU A 65 -2.79 2.64 4.78
CA LEU A 65 -3.60 3.82 4.39
C LEU A 65 -2.73 5.01 4.00
N ASN A 66 -1.56 5.16 4.63
CA ASN A 66 -0.61 6.23 4.37
C ASN A 66 0.27 5.99 3.14
N LEU A 67 0.09 4.89 2.38
CA LEU A 67 0.98 4.49 1.29
C LEU A 67 2.44 4.28 1.72
N ASP A 68 2.66 3.96 3.00
CA ASP A 68 3.97 3.73 3.63
C ASP A 68 4.20 2.22 3.81
N LEU A 69 4.30 1.52 2.67
CA LEU A 69 4.54 0.08 2.65
C LEU A 69 5.80 -0.36 3.40
N PRO A 70 6.96 0.36 3.35
CA PRO A 70 8.13 -0.03 4.10
C PRO A 70 7.89 -0.11 5.61
N SER A 71 7.18 0.87 6.20
CA SER A 71 6.87 0.86 7.63
C SER A 71 5.88 -0.25 7.99
N ALA A 72 4.84 -0.46 7.16
CA ALA A 72 3.91 -1.58 7.36
C ALA A 72 4.61 -2.95 7.27
N HIS A 73 5.46 -3.14 6.26
CA HIS A 73 6.23 -4.37 6.07
C HIS A 73 7.19 -4.61 7.25
N PHE A 74 7.84 -3.55 7.75
CA PHE A 74 8.73 -3.63 8.89
C PHE A 74 8.02 -4.14 10.15
N LEU A 75 6.79 -3.68 10.42
CA LEU A 75 6.02 -4.14 11.58
C LEU A 75 5.50 -5.56 11.37
N LEU A 76 4.85 -5.81 10.24
CA LEU A 76 4.16 -7.07 9.97
C LEU A 76 5.09 -8.28 9.89
N ARG A 77 6.37 -8.10 9.51
CA ARG A 77 7.33 -9.21 9.49
C ARG A 77 7.60 -9.83 10.86
N HIS A 78 7.28 -9.11 11.94
CA HIS A 78 7.42 -9.61 13.31
C HIS A 78 6.13 -10.29 13.83
N MET A 79 5.10 -10.43 12.99
CA MET A 79 3.79 -10.98 13.34
C MET A 79 3.23 -11.85 12.19
N GLN A 80 4.05 -12.74 11.63
CA GLN A 80 3.72 -13.53 10.42
C GLN A 80 3.16 -14.93 10.70
N ALA A 81 2.92 -15.28 11.97
CA ALA A 81 2.54 -16.63 12.35
C ALA A 81 1.43 -16.61 13.40
N LYS A 82 0.75 -17.75 13.55
CA LYS A 82 -0.21 -17.96 14.63
C LYS A 82 0.46 -17.67 15.98
N PRO A 83 -0.22 -16.99 16.92
CA PRO A 83 -1.62 -16.58 16.88
C PRO A 83 -1.91 -15.19 16.28
N ALA A 84 -0.97 -14.52 15.60
CA ALA A 84 -1.15 -13.16 15.07
C ALA A 84 -1.98 -13.09 13.78
N TRP A 85 -3.21 -13.60 13.82
CA TRP A 85 -4.09 -13.75 12.66
C TRP A 85 -4.42 -12.43 11.94
N GLU A 86 -4.58 -11.34 12.69
CA GLU A 86 -4.87 -10.02 12.15
C GLU A 86 -3.68 -9.46 11.37
N ALA A 87 -2.46 -9.69 11.86
CA ALA A 87 -1.24 -9.32 11.16
C ALA A 87 -1.04 -10.18 9.90
N MET A 88 -1.27 -11.49 9.99
CA MET A 88 -1.24 -12.40 8.82
C MET A 88 -2.25 -11.97 7.75
N TYR A 89 -3.47 -11.59 8.16
CA TYR A 89 -4.48 -11.03 7.26
C TYR A 89 -4.00 -9.75 6.58
N LEU A 90 -3.45 -8.82 7.37
CA LEU A 90 -2.94 -7.54 6.87
C LEU A 90 -1.72 -7.71 5.95
N HIS A 91 -0.93 -8.77 6.13
CA HIS A 91 0.16 -9.15 5.20
C HIS A 91 -0.37 -9.48 3.80
N GLY A 92 -1.54 -10.13 3.71
CA GLY A 92 -2.21 -10.38 2.43
C GLY A 92 -2.64 -9.08 1.75
N ILE A 93 -3.16 -8.11 2.51
CA ILE A 93 -3.47 -6.76 1.97
C ILE A 93 -2.19 -6.09 1.50
N LEU A 94 -1.10 -6.15 2.27
CA LEU A 94 0.19 -5.57 1.92
C LEU A 94 0.69 -6.10 0.56
N HIS A 95 0.74 -7.42 0.36
CA HIS A 95 1.19 -7.98 -0.90
C HIS A 95 0.24 -7.67 -2.07
N ARG A 96 -1.07 -7.57 -1.81
CA ARG A 96 -2.00 -7.07 -2.82
C ARG A 96 -1.63 -5.66 -3.27
N LEU A 97 -1.33 -4.76 -2.31
CA LEU A 97 -0.90 -3.39 -2.61
C LEU A 97 0.41 -3.35 -3.39
N GLU A 98 1.32 -4.30 -3.16
CA GLU A 98 2.56 -4.47 -3.95
C GLU A 98 2.30 -5.05 -5.35
N GLY A 99 1.07 -5.52 -5.61
CA GLY A 99 0.70 -6.19 -6.85
C GLY A 99 1.13 -7.66 -6.91
N ASP A 100 1.59 -8.24 -5.80
CA ASP A 100 1.87 -9.68 -5.65
C ASP A 100 0.59 -10.41 -5.21
N LEU A 101 -0.30 -10.62 -6.18
CA LEU A 101 -1.63 -11.19 -5.94
C LEU A 101 -1.55 -12.68 -5.59
N ASP A 102 -0.53 -13.40 -6.05
CA ASP A 102 -0.34 -14.81 -5.70
C ASP A 102 -0.01 -14.97 -4.22
N ASN A 103 0.90 -14.17 -3.68
CA ASN A 103 1.15 -14.14 -2.24
C ASN A 103 -0.08 -13.64 -1.47
N ALA A 104 -0.78 -12.61 -1.95
CA ALA A 104 -2.01 -12.15 -1.31
C ALA A 104 -3.05 -13.28 -1.17
N ARG A 105 -3.26 -14.07 -2.23
CA ARG A 105 -4.15 -15.25 -2.23
C ARG A 105 -3.69 -16.31 -1.23
N ALA A 106 -2.39 -16.57 -1.12
CA ALA A 106 -1.84 -17.53 -0.16
C ALA A 106 -2.15 -17.09 1.28
N TRP A 107 -1.87 -15.84 1.63
CA TRP A 107 -2.20 -15.28 2.94
C TRP A 107 -3.69 -15.34 3.24
N TYR A 108 -4.54 -14.98 2.28
CA TYR A 108 -6.00 -15.02 2.45
C TYR A 108 -6.50 -16.43 2.73
N ARG A 109 -5.91 -17.42 2.04
CA ARG A 109 -6.23 -18.85 2.25
C ARG A 109 -5.83 -19.32 3.64
N ASP A 110 -4.67 -18.87 4.15
CA ASP A 110 -4.17 -19.29 5.46
C ASP A 110 -5.01 -18.75 6.62
N VAL A 111 -5.60 -17.57 6.45
CA VAL A 111 -6.41 -16.90 7.49
C VAL A 111 -7.92 -16.97 7.24
N LYS A 112 -8.39 -17.65 6.19
CA LYS A 112 -9.83 -17.68 5.82
C LYS A 112 -10.77 -18.13 6.93
N ASN A 113 -10.28 -18.96 7.87
CA ASN A 113 -11.05 -19.47 9.00
C ASN A 113 -10.88 -18.62 10.28
N ALA A 114 -10.06 -17.56 10.23
CA ALA A 114 -9.86 -16.67 11.37
C ALA A 114 -11.03 -15.71 11.52
N GLU A 115 -11.30 -15.31 12.76
CA GLU A 115 -12.38 -14.38 13.13
C GLU A 115 -12.29 -13.06 12.34
N VAL A 116 -11.08 -12.51 12.19
CA VAL A 116 -10.83 -11.27 11.44
C VAL A 116 -11.28 -11.38 9.98
N PHE A 117 -11.07 -12.53 9.34
CA PHE A 117 -11.45 -12.72 7.94
C PHE A 117 -12.98 -12.74 7.80
N GLN A 118 -13.66 -13.41 8.72
CA GLN A 118 -15.12 -13.43 8.78
C GLN A 118 -15.71 -12.06 9.08
N ALA A 119 -15.10 -11.30 10.00
CA ALA A 119 -15.54 -9.95 10.33
C ALA A 119 -15.46 -8.97 9.13
N VAL A 120 -14.53 -9.21 8.20
CA VAL A 120 -14.32 -8.35 7.04
C VAL A 120 -15.16 -8.76 5.83
N TRP A 121 -15.25 -10.06 5.55
CA TRP A 121 -15.84 -10.61 4.32
C TRP A 121 -17.13 -11.41 4.52
N GLY A 122 -17.45 -11.80 5.75
CA GLY A 122 -18.67 -12.51 6.09
C GLY A 122 -19.92 -11.64 6.06
N GLU A 123 -21.09 -12.27 6.17
CA GLU A 123 -22.36 -11.57 6.27
C GLU A 123 -22.49 -10.81 7.60
N ARG A 124 -23.12 -9.62 7.56
CA ARG A 124 -23.34 -8.79 8.76
C ARG A 124 -24.38 -9.38 9.72
N ASP A 125 -25.26 -10.24 9.22
CA ASP A 125 -26.40 -10.75 9.96
C ASP A 125 -26.14 -12.17 10.45
N GLY A 126 -25.35 -12.27 11.54
CA GLY A 126 -25.54 -13.20 12.67
C GLY A 126 -25.71 -14.72 12.44
N ASP A 127 -25.71 -15.24 11.23
CA ASP A 127 -25.90 -16.67 10.99
C ASP A 127 -24.55 -17.38 11.05
N THR A 128 -24.30 -18.01 12.19
CA THR A 128 -23.12 -18.83 12.47
C THR A 128 -23.21 -20.19 11.77
N ASP A 129 -23.49 -20.21 10.47
CA ASP A 129 -23.40 -21.44 9.69
C ASP A 129 -21.95 -21.67 9.19
N ARG A 130 -21.55 -22.94 9.13
CA ARG A 130 -20.22 -23.38 8.65
C ARG A 130 -19.96 -22.98 7.20
N ASN A 131 -21.00 -22.69 6.43
CA ASN A 131 -20.92 -22.24 5.04
C ASN A 131 -20.48 -20.78 4.89
N ASN A 132 -20.67 -19.93 5.93
CA ASN A 132 -20.34 -18.52 5.89
C ASN A 132 -18.83 -18.28 5.62
N GLY A 133 -17.96 -19.17 6.11
CA GLY A 133 -16.52 -19.07 5.86
C GLY A 133 -16.09 -19.38 4.43
N VAL A 134 -16.83 -20.26 3.74
CA VAL A 134 -16.63 -20.54 2.31
C VAL A 134 -17.09 -19.34 1.48
N ASP A 135 -18.23 -18.75 1.84
CA ASP A 135 -18.78 -17.58 1.14
C ASP A 135 -17.89 -16.34 1.30
N ALA A 136 -17.40 -16.07 2.51
CA ALA A 136 -16.44 -15.00 2.77
C ALA A 136 -15.17 -15.17 1.92
N PHE A 137 -14.62 -16.39 1.86
CA PHE A 137 -13.41 -16.67 1.08
C PHE A 137 -13.64 -16.52 -0.44
N ASN A 138 -14.81 -16.95 -0.94
CA ASN A 138 -15.17 -16.80 -2.34
C ASN A 138 -15.31 -15.32 -2.72
N LYS A 139 -15.94 -14.50 -1.87
CA LYS A 139 -16.05 -13.04 -2.07
C LYS A 139 -14.67 -12.37 -2.14
N ALA A 140 -13.80 -12.67 -1.17
CA ALA A 140 -12.45 -12.13 -1.14
C ALA A 140 -11.61 -12.57 -2.36
N SER A 141 -11.74 -13.84 -2.76
CA SER A 141 -11.05 -14.38 -3.95
C SER A 141 -11.53 -13.71 -5.24
N SER A 142 -12.85 -13.53 -5.39
CA SER A 142 -13.44 -12.83 -6.54
C SER A 142 -12.97 -11.38 -6.61
N PHE A 143 -12.83 -10.70 -5.46
CA PHE A 143 -12.25 -9.37 -5.41
C PHE A 143 -10.79 -9.35 -5.89
N LEU A 144 -9.96 -10.33 -5.49
CA LEU A 144 -8.59 -10.44 -6.00
C LEU A 144 -8.55 -10.69 -7.52
N ASP A 145 -9.50 -11.45 -8.08
CA ASP A 145 -9.63 -11.66 -9.54
C ASP A 145 -9.97 -10.35 -10.28
N GLN A 146 -10.83 -9.50 -9.68
CA GLN A 146 -11.13 -8.17 -10.22
C GLN A 146 -9.90 -7.27 -10.20
N VAL A 147 -9.13 -7.28 -9.11
CA VAL A 147 -7.87 -6.52 -8.98
C VAL A 147 -6.83 -7.00 -10.00
N GLU A 148 -6.72 -8.31 -10.21
CA GLU A 148 -5.82 -8.91 -11.21
C GLU A 148 -6.20 -8.53 -12.64
N SER A 149 -7.50 -8.56 -12.93
CA SER A 149 -8.04 -8.13 -14.23
C SER A 149 -7.70 -6.66 -14.46
N TYR A 150 -7.91 -5.79 -13.46
CA TYR A 150 -7.52 -4.38 -13.53
C TYR A 150 -6.02 -4.20 -13.73
N LYS A 151 -5.16 -4.90 -12.97
CA LYS A 151 -3.70 -4.90 -13.15
C LYS A 151 -3.31 -5.24 -14.60
N SER A 152 -3.96 -6.23 -15.20
CA SER A 152 -3.71 -6.64 -16.59
C SER A 152 -4.08 -5.55 -17.59
N THR A 153 -5.13 -4.77 -17.33
CA THR A 153 -5.47 -3.60 -18.16
C THR A 153 -4.42 -2.50 -18.09
N LEU A 154 -3.72 -2.34 -16.95
CA LEU A 154 -2.64 -1.36 -16.79
C LEU A 154 -1.37 -1.75 -17.55
N LEU A 155 -1.10 -3.05 -17.69
CA LEU A 155 0.12 -3.58 -18.30
C LEU A 155 0.00 -3.82 -19.81
N SER A 156 -1.21 -3.78 -20.36
CA SER A 156 -1.44 -3.99 -21.79
C SER A 156 -0.90 -2.81 -22.60
N PRO A 157 -0.05 -3.02 -23.62
CA PRO A 157 0.45 -1.93 -24.45
C PRO A 157 -0.72 -1.25 -25.19
N PRO A 158 -0.66 0.07 -25.43
CA PRO A 158 -1.66 0.73 -26.27
C PRO A 158 -1.70 0.06 -27.64
N PRO A 159 -2.87 -0.05 -28.28
CA PRO A 159 -2.97 -0.66 -29.61
C PRO A 159 -2.00 0.04 -30.55
N SER A 160 -1.11 -0.75 -31.17
CA SER A 160 -0.24 -0.23 -32.21
C SER A 160 -1.12 0.26 -33.35
N TYR A 161 -1.14 1.58 -33.56
CA TYR A 161 -1.68 2.12 -34.79
C TYR A 161 -0.77 1.62 -35.92
N SER A 162 -1.21 0.56 -36.59
CA SER A 162 -0.66 0.15 -37.88
C SER A 162 -0.92 1.31 -38.84
N SER A 163 0.08 2.18 -38.99
CA SER A 163 0.16 3.03 -40.17
C SER A 163 0.24 2.09 -41.36
N LYS A 164 -0.86 1.96 -42.10
CA LYS A 164 -0.82 1.43 -43.47
C LYS A 164 0.02 2.40 -44.29
N GLY A 165 1.34 2.22 -44.25
CA GLY A 165 2.25 2.82 -45.19
C GLY A 165 1.93 2.28 -46.57
N THR A 166 1.31 3.11 -47.40
CA THR A 166 1.25 2.90 -48.85
C THR A 166 2.67 3.02 -49.40
N GLY A 167 3.34 1.88 -49.55
CA GLY A 167 4.65 1.80 -50.20
C GLY A 167 4.50 1.84 -51.71
N THR A 168 4.84 2.97 -52.33
CA THR A 168 5.31 3.02 -53.73
C THR A 168 6.84 3.01 -53.70
N GLY A 169 7.45 2.02 -54.35
CA GLY A 169 8.89 1.81 -54.31
C GLY A 169 9.71 2.82 -55.12
N ALA A 170 10.98 2.94 -54.77
CA ALA A 170 12.06 3.25 -55.70
C ALA A 170 13.42 2.82 -55.12
N SER A 171 14.26 2.37 -56.04
CA SER A 171 15.58 1.75 -55.97
C SER A 171 16.73 2.51 -55.29
N ARG A 172 17.68 1.69 -54.78
CA ARG A 172 19.17 1.74 -54.91
C ARG A 172 19.90 3.05 -54.56
N ASP A 173 20.89 2.99 -53.65
CA ASP A 173 22.33 3.02 -54.00
C ASP A 173 23.21 2.80 -52.75
N SER A 174 24.51 2.73 -52.97
CA SER A 174 25.52 1.91 -52.31
C SER A 174 26.49 2.71 -51.42
N GLY A 175 27.03 2.06 -50.38
CA GLY A 175 28.43 2.21 -49.99
C GLY A 175 28.85 3.33 -49.01
N PRO A 176 30.05 3.21 -48.40
CA PRO A 176 30.20 3.36 -46.95
C PRO A 176 31.20 4.45 -46.52
N SER A 177 31.16 4.88 -45.25
CA SER A 177 32.34 5.44 -44.61
C SER A 177 32.34 5.26 -43.08
N ASN A 178 33.55 5.18 -42.56
CA ASN A 178 33.99 4.56 -41.32
C ASN A 178 34.81 5.61 -40.55
N SER A 179 34.62 5.77 -39.24
CA SER A 179 35.61 6.25 -38.24
C SER A 179 34.89 6.46 -36.89
N LYS A 180 35.17 5.64 -35.87
CA LYS A 180 36.29 5.69 -34.90
C LYS A 180 36.19 6.83 -33.86
N SER A 181 35.65 6.45 -32.70
CA SER A 181 36.23 6.52 -31.34
C SER A 181 36.89 7.84 -30.84
N SER A 182 36.21 8.47 -29.86
CA SER A 182 36.62 8.98 -28.51
C SER A 182 37.94 9.75 -28.29
N PRO A 183 38.19 10.39 -27.10
CA PRO A 183 37.35 10.89 -25.99
C PRO A 183 37.68 12.38 -25.64
N THR A 184 37.05 13.00 -24.61
CA THR A 184 37.67 13.86 -23.56
C THR A 184 36.62 14.51 -22.64
N THR A 185 36.45 13.92 -21.44
CA THR A 185 36.71 14.48 -20.09
C THR A 185 36.35 15.96 -19.74
N TYR A 186 35.44 16.07 -18.75
CA TYR A 186 35.38 16.97 -17.58
C TYR A 186 34.95 18.46 -17.66
N THR A 187 34.06 18.77 -16.69
CA THR A 187 33.99 19.94 -15.76
C THR A 187 32.61 20.62 -15.86
N GLN A 188 31.65 20.34 -14.96
CA GLN A 188 31.43 20.93 -13.61
C GLN A 188 31.21 22.45 -13.60
N HIS A 189 30.27 22.87 -12.74
CA HIS A 189 29.84 24.23 -12.37
C HIS A 189 28.76 24.85 -13.27
N SER A 190 27.74 25.58 -12.79
CA SER A 190 27.27 25.93 -11.44
C SER A 190 25.94 26.69 -11.59
N LYS A 191 25.01 26.46 -10.65
CA LYS A 191 24.10 27.45 -10.01
C LYS A 191 23.20 28.40 -10.84
N SER A 192 21.90 28.21 -10.61
CA SER A 192 20.95 29.17 -9.99
C SER A 192 19.85 29.83 -10.84
N THR A 193 18.68 29.96 -10.19
CA THR A 193 17.62 31.00 -10.34
C THR A 193 16.77 30.90 -11.62
N SER A 194 15.45 31.09 -11.68
CA SER A 194 14.33 31.21 -10.74
C SER A 194 13.05 31.29 -11.61
N THR A 195 11.93 30.83 -11.04
CA THR A 195 10.54 31.28 -11.26
C THR A 195 9.99 31.39 -12.70
N SER A 196 8.94 30.61 -12.99
CA SER A 196 7.71 31.12 -13.64
C SER A 196 6.57 30.11 -13.49
N THR A 197 5.57 30.51 -12.71
CA THR A 197 4.22 29.98 -12.75
C THR A 197 3.60 30.26 -14.12
N SER A 198 3.21 29.21 -14.82
CA SER A 198 2.28 29.30 -15.95
C SER A 198 1.18 28.27 -15.76
N THR A 199 0.03 28.79 -15.32
CA THR A 199 -1.28 28.18 -15.49
C THR A 199 -1.56 28.05 -16.98
N THR A 200 -1.49 26.83 -17.50
CA THR A 200 -2.10 26.46 -18.78
C THR A 200 -3.04 25.30 -18.55
N SER A 201 -4.32 25.64 -18.53
CA SER A 201 -5.43 24.77 -18.86
C SER A 201 -5.19 24.15 -20.24
N GLY A 202 -4.57 22.98 -20.25
CA GLY A 202 -4.44 22.12 -21.41
C GLY A 202 -5.33 20.89 -21.21
N SER A 203 -6.43 20.82 -21.97
CA SER A 203 -7.15 19.57 -22.22
C SER A 203 -6.22 18.60 -22.96
N GLY A 204 -5.40 17.88 -22.20
CA GLY A 204 -4.65 16.72 -22.67
C GLY A 204 -5.48 15.47 -22.40
N SER A 205 -6.13 14.94 -23.42
CA SER A 205 -6.79 13.64 -23.41
C SER A 205 -5.73 12.53 -23.36
N GLY A 206 -5.11 12.33 -22.19
CA GLY A 206 -4.36 11.13 -21.87
C GLY A 206 -5.31 10.12 -21.25
N THR A 207 -5.52 8.98 -21.89
CA THR A 207 -6.27 7.84 -21.34
C THR A 207 -5.45 7.20 -20.21
N GLY A 208 -5.37 7.88 -19.07
CA GLY A 208 -4.98 7.27 -17.80
C GLY A 208 -6.17 6.43 -17.32
N SER A 209 -6.00 5.11 -17.32
CA SER A 209 -6.99 4.15 -16.80
C SER A 209 -7.34 4.48 -15.35
N THR A 210 -8.47 5.16 -15.15
CA THR A 210 -8.99 5.50 -13.82
C THR A 210 -9.35 4.22 -13.09
N LEU A 211 -8.92 4.09 -11.82
CA LEU A 211 -9.28 2.95 -10.96
C LEU A 211 -10.81 2.80 -10.91
N PRO A 212 -11.37 1.60 -11.22
CA PRO A 212 -12.81 1.38 -11.11
C PRO A 212 -13.30 1.69 -9.69
N ALA A 213 -14.36 2.49 -9.59
CA ALA A 213 -14.93 2.91 -8.30
C ALA A 213 -15.27 1.71 -7.41
N GLU A 214 -15.81 0.64 -7.98
CA GLU A 214 -16.13 -0.60 -7.26
C GLU A 214 -14.91 -1.25 -6.60
N ILE A 215 -13.78 -1.32 -7.31
CA ILE A 215 -12.52 -1.90 -6.80
C ILE A 215 -11.96 -1.02 -5.65
N ARG A 216 -11.99 0.30 -5.83
CA ARG A 216 -11.59 1.27 -4.79
C ARG A 216 -12.47 1.14 -3.55
N ASP A 217 -13.78 1.17 -3.74
CA ASP A 217 -14.77 1.21 -2.66
C ASP A 217 -14.77 -0.11 -1.89
N THR A 218 -14.60 -1.24 -2.58
CA THR A 218 -14.43 -2.56 -1.94
C THR A 218 -13.14 -2.62 -1.13
N SER A 219 -12.03 -2.14 -1.68
CA SER A 219 -10.75 -2.12 -0.97
C SER A 219 -10.78 -1.24 0.28
N LEU A 220 -11.42 -0.07 0.19
CA LEU A 220 -11.59 0.83 1.34
C LEU A 220 -12.54 0.22 2.38
N ALA A 221 -13.64 -0.41 1.95
CA ALA A 221 -14.58 -1.07 2.85
C ALA A 221 -13.93 -2.24 3.60
N GLU A 222 -13.10 -3.02 2.93
CA GLU A 222 -12.32 -4.10 3.53
C GLU A 222 -11.40 -3.58 4.64
N LEU A 223 -10.58 -2.57 4.34
CA LEU A 223 -9.65 -2.00 5.31
C LEU A 223 -10.38 -1.29 6.47
N SER A 224 -11.51 -0.65 6.18
CA SER A 224 -12.36 -0.02 7.20
C SER A 224 -12.97 -1.06 8.16
N ARG A 225 -13.47 -2.19 7.65
CA ARG A 225 -13.98 -3.28 8.49
C ARG A 225 -12.87 -3.93 9.31
N PHE A 226 -11.68 -4.08 8.72
CA PHE A 226 -10.50 -4.59 9.40
C PHE A 226 -10.10 -3.69 10.58
N LEU A 227 -10.02 -2.38 10.35
CA LEU A 227 -9.72 -1.41 11.40
C LEU A 227 -10.79 -1.46 12.51
N GLN A 228 -12.08 -1.43 12.17
CA GLN A 228 -13.16 -1.55 13.15
C GLN A 228 -13.07 -2.85 13.98
N PHE A 229 -12.67 -3.96 13.36
CA PHE A 229 -12.43 -5.21 14.08
C PHE A 229 -11.26 -5.07 15.08
N CYS A 230 -10.12 -4.54 14.62
CA CYS A 230 -8.94 -4.34 15.45
C CYS A 230 -9.17 -3.32 16.58
N GLU A 231 -9.90 -2.23 16.32
CA GLU A 231 -10.31 -1.24 17.32
C GLU A 231 -11.11 -1.90 18.45
N ARG A 232 -12.08 -2.76 18.12
CA ARG A 232 -12.86 -3.50 19.13
C ARG A 232 -12.02 -4.51 19.90
N LYS A 233 -11.06 -5.16 19.24
CA LYS A 233 -10.26 -6.24 19.82
C LYS A 233 -9.10 -5.75 20.68
N PHE A 234 -8.39 -4.72 20.23
CA PHE A 234 -7.16 -4.23 20.84
C PHE A 234 -7.32 -2.87 21.53
N GLY A 235 -8.38 -2.12 21.22
CA GLY A 235 -8.50 -0.73 21.61
C GLY A 235 -7.60 0.19 20.76
N THR A 236 -7.68 1.49 21.03
CA THR A 236 -6.91 2.53 20.34
C THR A 236 -6.06 3.37 21.28
N ASP A 237 -5.99 2.97 22.55
CA ASP A 237 -5.17 3.64 23.55
C ASP A 237 -3.69 3.34 23.31
N PRO A 238 -2.78 4.28 23.65
CA PRO A 238 -1.34 4.03 23.59
C PRO A 238 -0.95 2.79 24.41
N VAL A 239 -0.18 1.92 23.79
CA VAL A 239 0.39 0.72 24.39
C VAL A 239 1.82 1.01 24.83
N THR A 240 2.07 0.90 26.13
CA THR A 240 3.39 1.17 26.73
C THR A 240 4.39 0.02 26.55
N ASP A 241 3.90 -1.21 26.35
CA ASP A 241 4.74 -2.38 26.10
C ASP A 241 4.08 -3.29 25.05
N ALA A 242 4.65 -3.30 23.85
CA ALA A 242 4.19 -4.11 22.72
C ALA A 242 4.96 -5.44 22.58
N SER A 243 5.92 -5.74 23.48
CA SER A 243 6.84 -6.88 23.33
C SER A 243 6.11 -8.22 23.20
N SER A 244 4.98 -8.37 23.89
CA SER A 244 4.16 -9.59 23.89
C SER A 244 3.40 -9.85 22.58
N PHE A 245 3.30 -8.88 21.67
CA PHE A 245 2.59 -9.03 20.41
C PHE A 245 3.47 -9.58 19.28
N TRP A 246 4.80 -9.58 19.46
CA TRP A 246 5.73 -10.05 18.45
C TRP A 246 5.74 -11.58 18.43
N THR A 247 5.28 -12.15 17.32
CA THR A 247 5.26 -13.60 17.05
C THR A 247 6.08 -13.88 15.79
N SER A 248 7.39 -13.59 15.86
CA SER A 248 8.30 -13.87 14.76
C SER A 248 8.47 -15.39 14.55
N MET A 249 8.77 -15.81 13.31
CA MET A 249 9.01 -17.19 12.87
C MET A 249 10.19 -17.91 13.54
N ALA A 250 10.73 -17.37 14.64
CA ALA A 250 11.88 -17.88 15.37
C ALA A 250 11.74 -19.35 15.78
N ASP A 251 10.52 -19.87 15.92
CA ASP A 251 10.29 -21.25 16.37
C ASP A 251 10.08 -22.28 15.25
N LYS A 252 9.86 -21.89 13.98
CA LYS A 252 9.56 -22.88 12.92
C LYS A 252 10.44 -22.87 11.68
N HIS A 253 11.13 -21.77 11.34
CA HIS A 253 11.96 -21.72 10.12
C HIS A 253 13.15 -20.77 10.26
N LYS A 254 14.01 -20.96 11.28
CA LYS A 254 15.22 -20.15 11.48
C LYS A 254 16.08 -20.06 10.20
N ASP A 255 16.12 -21.11 9.40
CA ASP A 255 17.03 -21.20 8.26
C ASP A 255 16.50 -20.53 6.98
N GLN A 256 15.17 -20.43 6.79
CA GLN A 256 14.57 -19.75 5.63
C GLN A 256 14.33 -18.26 5.88
N ALA A 257 14.00 -17.87 7.12
CA ALA A 257 13.85 -16.45 7.48
C ALA A 257 15.20 -15.70 7.49
N ALA A 258 16.29 -16.36 7.91
CA ALA A 258 17.62 -15.74 7.96
C ALA A 258 18.19 -15.37 6.59
N LEU A 259 17.81 -16.08 5.52
CA LEU A 259 18.25 -15.78 4.16
C LEU A 259 17.59 -14.52 3.55
N MET A 260 16.49 -14.05 4.13
CA MET A 260 15.75 -12.87 3.65
C MET A 260 15.92 -11.63 4.55
N ILE A 261 16.68 -11.73 5.65
CA ILE A 261 16.86 -10.67 6.65
C ILE A 261 18.34 -10.28 6.73
N THR A 262 18.89 -9.69 5.67
CA THR A 262 20.13 -8.89 5.74
C THR A 262 19.76 -7.41 5.69
N GLY A 263 19.23 -6.91 6.80
CA GLY A 263 18.82 -5.52 6.93
C GLY A 263 18.43 -5.15 8.36
N GLY A 264 19.39 -5.23 9.29
CA GLY A 264 19.40 -4.54 10.59
C GLY A 264 18.29 -4.90 11.58
N GLU A 265 18.63 -5.65 12.63
CA GLU A 265 17.75 -5.86 13.78
C GLU A 265 17.71 -4.61 14.69
N GLY A 266 16.73 -3.73 14.43
CA GLY A 266 16.37 -2.64 15.32
C GLY A 266 15.11 -2.99 16.10
N TRP A 267 15.27 -3.68 17.23
CA TRP A 267 14.20 -3.82 18.22
C TRP A 267 13.86 -2.42 18.76
N ARG A 268 12.63 -1.94 18.56
CA ARG A 268 12.14 -0.79 19.33
C ARG A 268 11.79 -1.29 20.73
N VAL A 269 12.59 -0.86 21.70
CA VAL A 269 12.19 -0.81 23.12
C VAL A 269 11.57 0.58 23.30
N PHE A 270 10.32 0.63 23.75
CA PHE A 270 9.65 1.89 24.11
C PHE A 270 10.15 2.41 25.46
#